data_AF-U6K4X1-F1
#
_entry.id   AF-U6K4X1-F1
#
_cell.length_a   1.000
_cell.length_b   1.000
_cell.length_c   1.000
_cell.angle_alpha   90.00
_cell.angle_beta   90.00
_cell.angle_gamma   90.00
#
_symmetry.space_group_name_H-M   'P 1'
#
loop_
_entity.id
_entity.type
_entity.pdbx_description
1 polymer ?
#
loop_
_entity_poly.entity_id
_entity_poly.type
_entity_poly.pdbx_seq_one_letter_code
_entity_poly.pdbx_strand_id
1 'polypeptide(L)'
;MPFSQHPFFKLPILELPEGVTVRKFNAKKAFMQRNFRNSPTVALEHMRNAFAKETLTASEADMLVLKTQRLVAHLFYQHRKQEEGLTPSDVVYVLGRRYLFLDAVVWHLFYQHRKQEDGLTPSDVVYVLGRRYLFLDAVVCAIQLLEPAMEASSWWEKLTSVLPSELDLADRPFPSSRSNFYIGFAKRLTAAIELLKTRVRPEPQETVSLKRELLCKKTTHPQFLLERWNDWRKQDRDAGGYQEDYEDYLSD
;
A
#
# COMPACT_ATOMS: atom_id res chain seq x y z
N MET A 1 18.16 0.00 -17.28
CA MET A 1 17.53 -1.28 -16.88
C MET A 1 16.11 -1.33 -17.45
N PRO A 2 15.64 -2.46 -18.02
CA PRO A 2 14.24 -2.62 -18.43
C PRO A 2 13.29 -2.51 -17.23
N PHE A 3 12.10 -1.91 -17.40
CA PHE A 3 11.13 -1.76 -16.31
C PHE A 3 10.67 -3.10 -15.70
N SER A 4 10.65 -4.18 -16.49
CA SER A 4 10.32 -5.54 -16.03
C SER A 4 11.35 -6.11 -15.04
N GLN A 5 12.59 -5.62 -15.08
CA GLN A 5 13.67 -6.03 -14.19
C GLN A 5 13.86 -5.05 -13.01
N HIS A 6 13.08 -3.98 -12.96
CA HIS A 6 13.18 -2.99 -11.89
C HIS A 6 12.73 -3.60 -10.55
N PRO A 7 13.40 -3.33 -9.41
CA PRO A 7 13.00 -3.85 -8.09
C PRO A 7 11.57 -3.52 -7.65
N PHE A 8 11.00 -2.46 -8.22
CA PHE A 8 9.59 -2.08 -7.99
C PHE A 8 8.59 -2.99 -8.71
N PHE A 9 9.03 -3.76 -9.70
CA PHE A 9 8.18 -4.63 -10.50
C PHE A 9 8.58 -6.11 -10.43
N LYS A 10 9.87 -6.46 -10.50
CA LYS A 10 10.29 -7.86 -10.56
C LYS A 10 9.82 -8.66 -9.34
N LEU A 11 9.66 -9.97 -9.53
CA LEU A 11 9.42 -10.94 -8.47
C LEU A 11 10.57 -11.95 -8.45
N PRO A 12 10.97 -12.43 -7.26
CA PRO A 12 12.01 -13.44 -7.13
C PRO A 12 11.51 -14.80 -7.62
N ILE A 13 12.44 -15.71 -7.83
CA ILE A 13 12.14 -17.13 -8.08
C ILE A 13 11.99 -17.83 -6.73
N LEU A 14 10.92 -18.61 -6.58
CA LEU A 14 10.72 -19.41 -5.38
C LEU A 14 11.51 -20.73 -5.49
N GLU A 15 12.52 -20.91 -4.64
CA GLU A 15 13.36 -22.11 -4.59
C GLU A 15 12.92 -23.01 -3.44
N LEU A 16 12.26 -24.12 -3.78
CA LEU A 16 11.80 -25.11 -2.82
C LEU A 16 12.61 -26.40 -2.94
N PRO A 17 13.23 -26.89 -1.85
CA PRO A 17 13.77 -28.24 -1.80
C PRO A 17 12.66 -29.27 -2.03
N GLU A 18 13.03 -30.45 -2.53
CA GLU A 18 12.08 -31.52 -2.82
C GLU A 18 11.24 -31.90 -1.59
N GLY A 19 9.92 -31.94 -1.77
CA GLY A 19 8.96 -32.24 -0.69
C GLY A 19 8.67 -31.09 0.29
N VAL A 20 9.34 -29.93 0.17
CA VAL A 20 9.08 -28.78 1.04
C VAL A 20 7.93 -27.93 0.48
N THR A 21 6.91 -27.71 1.31
CA THR A 21 5.76 -26.86 0.98
C THR A 21 5.78 -25.55 1.74
N VAL A 22 5.35 -24.46 1.10
CA VAL A 22 5.11 -23.18 1.76
C VAL A 22 3.86 -23.26 2.64
N ARG A 23 3.89 -22.61 3.80
CA ARG A 23 2.74 -22.40 4.69
C ARG A 23 1.55 -21.87 3.91
N LYS A 24 0.39 -22.50 4.12
CA LYS A 24 -0.87 -22.02 3.58
C LYS A 24 -1.32 -20.71 4.25
N PHE A 25 -1.83 -19.80 3.45
CA PHE A 25 -2.47 -18.59 3.93
C PHE A 25 -3.69 -18.93 4.78
N ASN A 26 -3.79 -18.32 5.96
CA ASN A 26 -4.90 -18.55 6.87
C ASN A 26 -5.86 -17.36 6.83
N ALA A 27 -6.90 -17.45 5.98
CA ALA A 27 -7.91 -16.41 5.85
C ALA A 27 -8.57 -16.07 7.19
N LYS A 28 -8.93 -17.08 8.00
CA LYS A 28 -9.52 -16.84 9.34
C LYS A 28 -8.63 -15.92 10.18
N LYS A 29 -7.32 -16.17 10.21
CA LYS A 29 -6.35 -15.28 10.91
C LYS A 29 -6.24 -13.93 10.21
N ALA A 30 -6.12 -13.87 8.88
CA ALA A 30 -5.96 -12.61 8.15
C ALA A 30 -7.10 -11.61 8.43
N PHE A 31 -8.33 -12.10 8.60
CA PHE A 31 -9.48 -11.27 8.94
C PHE A 31 -9.75 -11.17 10.46
N MET A 32 -8.82 -11.53 11.34
CA MET A 32 -8.96 -11.26 12.79
C MET A 32 -8.48 -9.86 13.14
N GLN A 33 -9.29 -9.12 13.91
CA GLN A 33 -8.98 -7.75 14.34
C GLN A 33 -7.66 -7.63 15.11
N ARG A 34 -7.25 -8.67 15.88
CA ARG A 34 -5.96 -8.65 16.58
C ARG A 34 -4.74 -8.55 15.63
N ASN A 35 -4.86 -8.96 14.37
CA ASN A 35 -3.76 -8.88 13.40
C ASN A 35 -3.57 -7.47 12.82
N PHE A 36 -4.56 -6.59 13.00
CA PHE A 36 -4.45 -5.15 12.75
C PHE A 36 -3.47 -4.45 13.73
N ARG A 37 -3.06 -5.11 14.81
CA ARG A 37 -2.35 -4.47 15.93
C ARG A 37 -0.91 -4.00 15.62
N ASN A 38 -0.29 -4.48 14.56
CA ASN A 38 1.11 -4.19 14.24
C ASN A 38 1.21 -3.15 13.14
N SER A 39 2.28 -2.34 13.07
CA SER A 39 2.41 -1.35 11.99
C SER A 39 2.41 -2.04 10.60
N PRO A 40 1.56 -1.60 9.64
CA PRO A 40 1.56 -2.16 8.29
C PRO A 40 2.84 -1.82 7.52
N THR A 41 3.53 -0.74 7.90
CA THR A 41 4.76 -0.30 7.22
C THR A 41 5.88 -1.33 7.35
N VAL A 42 6.04 -1.92 8.55
CA VAL A 42 7.05 -2.96 8.79
C VAL A 42 6.74 -4.22 7.99
N ALA A 43 5.45 -4.56 7.84
CA ALA A 43 5.06 -5.70 7.01
C ALA A 43 5.36 -5.44 5.53
N LEU A 44 5.00 -4.25 5.03
CA LEU A 44 5.27 -3.82 3.67
C LEU A 44 6.78 -3.80 3.37
N GLU A 45 7.60 -3.29 4.29
CA GLU A 45 9.06 -3.23 4.16
C GLU A 45 9.69 -4.63 4.04
N HIS A 46 9.26 -5.58 4.89
CA HIS A 46 9.72 -6.97 4.79
C HIS A 46 9.35 -7.58 3.44
N MET A 47 8.12 -7.34 2.96
CA MET A 47 7.68 -7.84 1.66
C MET A 47 8.48 -7.25 0.51
N ARG A 48 8.74 -5.93 0.53
CA ARG A 48 9.63 -5.27 -0.44
C ARG A 48 11.01 -5.94 -0.46
N ASN A 49 11.63 -6.13 0.70
CA ASN A 49 12.96 -6.73 0.78
C ASN A 49 13.00 -8.15 0.21
N ALA A 50 11.95 -8.92 0.43
CA ALA A 50 11.82 -10.25 -0.17
C ALA A 50 11.63 -10.17 -1.70
N PHE A 51 10.76 -9.28 -2.19
CA PHE A 51 10.50 -9.15 -3.63
C PHE A 51 11.69 -8.63 -4.44
N ALA A 52 12.62 -7.94 -3.80
CA ALA A 52 13.81 -7.41 -4.45
C ALA A 52 14.92 -8.45 -4.69
N LYS A 53 14.84 -9.61 -4.04
CA LYS A 53 15.81 -10.69 -4.18
C LYS A 53 15.70 -11.36 -5.55
N GLU A 54 16.72 -12.13 -5.91
CA GLU A 54 16.67 -13.02 -7.07
C GLU A 54 15.91 -14.31 -6.73
N THR A 55 16.12 -14.85 -5.52
CA THR A 55 15.49 -16.10 -5.08
C THR A 55 14.93 -15.98 -3.66
N LEU A 56 13.96 -16.83 -3.33
CA LEU A 56 13.39 -16.97 -1.98
C LEU A 56 13.43 -18.42 -1.51
N THR A 57 13.82 -18.58 -0.26
CA THR A 57 13.74 -19.84 0.47
C THR A 57 12.32 -20.10 0.99
N ALA A 58 12.02 -21.36 1.34
CA ALA A 58 10.74 -21.74 1.95
C ALA A 58 10.43 -20.96 3.24
N SER A 59 11.44 -20.67 4.07
CA SER A 59 11.28 -19.89 5.31
C SER A 59 10.87 -18.44 5.02
N GLU A 60 11.45 -17.83 3.98
CA GLU A 60 11.11 -16.47 3.58
C GLU A 60 9.73 -16.40 2.93
N ALA A 61 9.36 -17.42 2.15
CA ALA A 61 8.02 -17.58 1.61
C ALA A 61 6.98 -17.71 2.74
N ASP A 62 7.26 -18.50 3.78
CA ASP A 62 6.45 -18.61 4.99
C ASP A 62 6.26 -17.25 5.67
N MET A 63 7.34 -16.48 5.77
CA MET A 63 7.28 -15.13 6.33
C MET A 63 6.46 -14.19 5.46
N LEU A 64 6.57 -14.27 4.13
CA LEU A 64 5.75 -13.50 3.19
C LEU A 64 4.26 -13.79 3.39
N VAL A 65 3.86 -15.05 3.57
CA VAL A 65 2.46 -15.40 3.88
C VAL A 65 2.00 -14.72 5.16
N LEU A 66 2.81 -14.75 6.22
CA LEU A 66 2.49 -14.10 7.49
C LEU A 66 2.40 -12.57 7.37
N LYS A 67 3.29 -11.92 6.61
CA LYS A 67 3.23 -10.46 6.38
C LYS A 67 2.02 -10.10 5.53
N THR A 68 1.67 -10.94 4.54
CA THR A 68 0.49 -10.74 3.70
C THR A 68 -0.80 -10.79 4.52
N GLN A 69 -0.95 -11.78 5.42
CA GLN A 69 -2.09 -11.83 6.35
C GLN A 69 -2.23 -10.55 7.19
N ARG A 70 -1.10 -9.92 7.56
CA ARG A 70 -1.11 -8.65 8.31
C ARG A 70 -1.57 -7.49 7.42
N LEU A 71 -1.07 -7.39 6.18
CA LEU A 71 -1.53 -6.36 5.25
C LEU A 71 -3.01 -6.51 4.90
N VAL A 72 -3.51 -7.74 4.73
CA VAL A 72 -4.93 -8.03 4.54
C VAL A 72 -5.75 -7.53 5.73
N ALA A 73 -5.31 -7.80 6.97
CA ALA A 73 -5.97 -7.27 8.16
C ALA A 73 -6.02 -5.74 8.15
N HIS A 74 -4.93 -5.08 7.78
CA HIS A 74 -4.87 -3.61 7.66
C HIS A 74 -5.82 -3.05 6.62
N LEU A 75 -5.75 -3.57 5.40
CA LEU A 75 -6.62 -3.14 4.31
C LEU A 75 -8.09 -3.33 4.67
N PHE A 76 -8.45 -4.48 5.25
CA PHE A 76 -9.83 -4.80 5.62
C PHE A 76 -10.37 -3.91 6.74
N TYR A 77 -9.67 -3.84 7.88
CA TYR A 77 -10.17 -3.11 9.06
C TYR A 77 -10.01 -1.59 8.95
N GLN A 78 -9.12 -1.07 8.11
CA GLN A 78 -9.00 0.36 7.85
C GLN A 78 -10.17 0.90 7.00
N HIS A 79 -10.76 0.07 6.14
CA HIS A 79 -11.78 0.48 5.17
C HIS A 79 -13.17 -0.06 5.43
N ARG A 80 -13.32 -1.05 6.31
CA ARG A 80 -14.63 -1.45 6.81
C ARG A 80 -15.27 -0.23 7.49
N LYS A 81 -16.40 0.24 6.95
CA LYS A 81 -17.23 1.27 7.59
C LYS A 81 -17.52 0.83 9.03
N GLN A 82 -17.64 1.79 9.95
CA GLN A 82 -18.23 1.49 11.26
C GLN A 82 -19.60 0.88 10.99
N GLU A 83 -19.71 -0.43 11.11
CA GLU A 83 -21.00 -1.10 11.14
C GLU A 83 -21.59 -0.87 12.54
N GLU A 84 -22.85 -0.44 12.55
CA GLU A 84 -23.68 -0.41 13.75
C GLU A 84 -23.61 -1.77 14.44
N GLY A 85 -23.31 -1.77 15.75
CA GLY A 85 -23.14 -2.99 16.54
C GLY A 85 -21.76 -3.18 17.19
N LEU A 86 -20.84 -2.22 17.09
CA LEU A 86 -19.62 -2.23 17.90
C LEU A 86 -19.98 -2.08 19.38
N THR A 87 -19.40 -2.94 20.23
CA THR A 87 -19.53 -2.75 21.68
C THR A 87 -18.81 -1.46 22.08
N PRO A 88 -19.19 -0.82 23.20
CA PRO A 88 -18.45 0.33 23.73
C PRO A 88 -16.95 0.06 23.91
N SER A 89 -16.56 -1.19 24.23
CA SER A 89 -15.15 -1.60 24.31
C SER A 89 -14.48 -1.61 22.93
N ASP A 90 -15.15 -2.09 21.89
CA ASP A 90 -14.61 -2.05 20.52
C ASP A 90 -14.48 -0.62 19.99
N VAL A 91 -15.43 0.25 20.33
CA VAL A 91 -15.36 1.68 19.99
C VAL A 91 -14.19 2.35 20.68
N VAL A 92 -14.05 2.20 22.01
CA VAL A 92 -12.91 2.76 22.77
C VAL A 92 -11.58 2.14 22.33
N TYR A 93 -11.58 0.86 21.94
CA TYR A 93 -10.38 0.19 21.44
C TYR A 93 -9.97 0.68 20.05
N VAL A 94 -10.93 0.81 19.12
CA VAL A 94 -10.72 1.34 17.77
C VAL A 94 -10.32 2.81 17.85
N LEU A 95 -11.03 3.63 18.63
CA LEU A 95 -10.73 5.04 18.84
C LEU A 95 -9.44 5.27 19.63
N GLY A 96 -9.17 4.52 20.69
CA GLY A 96 -7.95 4.61 21.49
C GLY A 96 -6.70 4.18 20.72
N ARG A 97 -6.80 3.20 19.80
CA ARG A 97 -5.71 2.91 18.86
C ARG A 97 -5.62 3.90 17.72
N ARG A 98 -6.77 4.44 17.29
CA ARG A 98 -6.82 5.68 16.55
C ARG A 98 -6.51 6.90 17.45
N TYR A 99 -5.85 6.74 18.58
CA TYR A 99 -5.28 7.86 19.35
C TYR A 99 -3.77 7.65 19.51
N LEU A 100 -3.33 6.40 19.63
CA LEU A 100 -1.93 5.99 19.81
C LEU A 100 -1.11 5.90 18.50
N PHE A 101 -1.73 5.86 17.31
CA PHE A 101 -1.04 5.89 16.01
C PHE A 101 -1.09 7.28 15.38
N LEU A 102 -0.38 8.26 15.97
CA LEU A 102 -0.44 9.69 15.58
C LEU A 102 -0.51 9.96 14.05
N ASP A 103 0.24 9.23 13.20
CA ASP A 103 0.18 9.40 11.74
C ASP A 103 -1.12 8.94 11.06
N ALA A 104 -1.72 7.84 11.53
CA ALA A 104 -2.97 7.33 10.97
C ALA A 104 -4.20 8.02 11.56
N VAL A 105 -4.03 8.66 12.72
CA VAL A 105 -5.08 9.23 13.57
C VAL A 105 -5.41 10.64 13.21
N VAL A 106 -4.37 11.48 13.14
CA VAL A 106 -4.53 12.83 12.62
C VAL A 106 -5.14 12.69 11.24
N TRP A 107 -4.62 11.81 10.39
CA TRP A 107 -5.21 11.60 9.08
C TRP A 107 -6.64 11.03 9.12
N HIS A 108 -6.97 10.00 9.91
CA HIS A 108 -8.33 9.43 9.90
C HIS A 108 -9.38 10.36 10.52
N LEU A 109 -9.05 11.07 11.60
CA LEU A 109 -9.94 12.07 12.21
C LEU A 109 -10.05 13.30 11.32
N PHE A 110 -8.96 13.79 10.73
CA PHE A 110 -8.95 14.89 9.78
C PHE A 110 -9.66 14.49 8.46
N TYR A 111 -9.57 13.23 8.04
CA TYR A 111 -10.29 12.67 6.89
C TYR A 111 -11.79 12.54 7.17
N GLN A 112 -12.19 11.99 8.32
CA GLN A 112 -13.61 11.87 8.66
C GLN A 112 -14.26 13.24 8.88
N HIS A 113 -13.54 14.16 9.53
CA HIS A 113 -14.02 15.51 9.80
C HIS A 113 -14.03 16.38 8.52
N ARG A 114 -12.96 16.42 7.71
CA ARG A 114 -12.95 17.16 6.43
C ARG A 114 -13.89 16.59 5.39
N LYS A 115 -14.11 15.27 5.35
CA LYS A 115 -15.11 14.67 4.46
C LYS A 115 -16.53 15.16 4.79
N GLN A 116 -16.82 15.47 6.05
CA GLN A 116 -18.11 16.01 6.46
C GLN A 116 -18.27 17.51 6.18
N GLU A 117 -17.19 18.30 6.21
CA GLU A 117 -17.29 19.77 6.13
C GLU A 117 -16.89 20.36 4.76
N ASP A 118 -15.85 19.84 4.08
CA ASP A 118 -15.25 20.51 2.89
C ASP A 118 -14.81 19.57 1.75
N GLY A 119 -14.98 18.24 1.88
CA GLY A 119 -14.45 17.26 0.95
C GLY A 119 -12.92 17.06 1.04
N LEU A 120 -12.36 16.13 0.26
CA LEU A 120 -10.93 15.79 0.33
C LEU A 120 -10.11 16.64 -0.64
N THR A 121 -8.95 17.13 -0.19
CA THR A 121 -8.02 17.77 -1.12
C THR A 121 -7.39 16.74 -2.07
N PRO A 122 -6.97 17.13 -3.28
CA PRO A 122 -6.24 16.23 -4.17
C PRO A 122 -5.00 15.58 -3.53
N SER A 123 -4.31 16.31 -2.65
CA SER A 123 -3.15 15.78 -1.92
C SER A 123 -3.55 14.68 -0.94
N ASP A 124 -4.65 14.87 -0.20
CA ASP A 124 -5.20 13.86 0.72
C ASP A 124 -5.60 12.58 -0.05
N VAL A 125 -6.25 12.74 -1.20
CA VAL A 125 -6.66 11.62 -2.05
C VAL A 125 -5.44 10.83 -2.54
N VAL A 126 -4.41 11.50 -3.05
CA VAL A 126 -3.15 10.85 -3.47
C VAL A 126 -2.51 10.10 -2.31
N TYR A 127 -2.52 10.64 -1.10
CA TYR A 127 -1.97 9.96 0.06
C TYR A 127 -2.70 8.64 0.37
N VAL A 128 -4.04 8.65 0.36
CA VAL A 128 -4.85 7.45 0.61
C VAL A 128 -4.66 6.41 -0.47
N LEU A 129 -4.87 6.82 -1.72
CA LEU A 129 -4.79 5.92 -2.86
C LEU A 129 -3.38 5.37 -2.99
N GLY A 130 -2.35 6.19 -2.76
CA GLY A 130 -0.95 5.76 -2.77
C GLY A 130 -0.66 4.66 -1.75
N ARG A 131 -1.14 4.81 -0.50
CA ARG A 131 -1.00 3.75 0.52
C ARG A 131 -1.78 2.48 0.16
N ARG A 132 -3.02 2.64 -0.31
CA ARG A 132 -3.86 1.52 -0.72
C ARG A 132 -3.22 0.74 -1.87
N TYR A 133 -2.73 1.46 -2.88
CA TYR A 133 -1.99 0.92 -4.01
C TYR A 133 -0.75 0.13 -3.55
N LEU A 134 0.11 0.71 -2.71
CA LEU A 134 1.32 0.02 -2.23
C LEU A 134 1.01 -1.27 -1.46
N PHE A 135 -0.03 -1.26 -0.62
CA PHE A 135 -0.44 -2.45 0.13
C PHE A 135 -1.08 -3.50 -0.79
N LEU A 136 -1.95 -3.11 -1.71
CA LEU A 136 -2.58 -4.03 -2.65
C LEU A 136 -1.55 -4.64 -3.61
N ASP A 137 -0.65 -3.84 -4.17
CA ASP A 137 0.41 -4.33 -5.06
C ASP A 137 1.27 -5.36 -4.33
N ALA A 138 1.66 -5.11 -3.08
CA ALA A 138 2.41 -6.08 -2.28
C ALA A 138 1.64 -7.40 -2.05
N VAL A 139 0.32 -7.33 -1.79
CA VAL A 139 -0.51 -8.52 -1.63
C VAL A 139 -0.65 -9.29 -2.96
N VAL A 140 -0.86 -8.59 -4.08
CA VAL A 140 -0.95 -9.22 -5.41
C VAL A 140 0.38 -9.86 -5.80
N CYS A 141 1.52 -9.20 -5.53
CA CYS A 141 2.85 -9.78 -5.70
C CYS A 141 3.01 -11.09 -4.90
N ALA A 142 2.56 -11.11 -3.64
CA ALA A 142 2.61 -12.32 -2.83
C ALA A 142 1.68 -13.42 -3.36
N ILE A 143 0.49 -13.07 -3.88
CA ILE A 143 -0.39 -14.02 -4.55
C ILE A 143 0.30 -14.62 -5.78
N GLN A 144 0.79 -13.78 -6.69
CA GLN A 144 1.44 -14.22 -7.93
C GLN A 144 2.68 -15.09 -7.68
N LEU A 145 3.44 -14.78 -6.63
CA LEU A 145 4.67 -15.50 -6.27
C LEU A 145 4.41 -16.82 -5.53
N LEU A 146 3.36 -16.88 -4.70
CA LEU A 146 3.13 -17.97 -3.75
C LEU A 146 1.84 -18.75 -4.02
N GLU A 147 1.24 -18.64 -5.21
CA GLU A 147 0.26 -19.63 -5.64
C GLU A 147 0.93 -21.01 -5.67
N PRO A 148 0.30 -22.10 -5.19
CA PRO A 148 -1.08 -22.24 -4.69
C PRO A 148 -1.29 -21.94 -3.18
N ALA A 149 -0.22 -21.69 -2.41
CA ALA A 149 -0.30 -21.56 -0.94
C ALA A 149 -1.20 -20.41 -0.45
N MET A 150 -1.39 -19.39 -1.30
CA MET A 150 -2.22 -18.22 -0.98
C MET A 150 -3.72 -18.46 -1.06
N GLU A 151 -4.18 -19.45 -1.84
CA GLU A 151 -5.60 -19.81 -2.01
C GLU A 151 -6.51 -18.58 -2.19
N ALA A 152 -6.08 -17.63 -3.02
CA ALA A 152 -6.67 -16.29 -3.11
C ALA A 152 -8.17 -16.30 -3.47
N SER A 153 -8.62 -17.29 -4.25
CA SER A 153 -10.04 -17.48 -4.60
C SER A 153 -10.97 -17.60 -3.39
N SER A 154 -10.48 -18.11 -2.26
CA SER A 154 -11.30 -18.31 -1.05
C SER A 154 -11.54 -17.03 -0.23
N TRP A 155 -10.81 -15.94 -0.49
CA TRP A 155 -10.86 -14.76 0.38
C TRP A 155 -10.67 -13.40 -0.31
N TRP A 156 -10.18 -13.36 -1.55
CA TRP A 156 -9.83 -12.11 -2.22
C TRP A 156 -11.02 -11.17 -2.41
N GLU A 157 -12.16 -11.70 -2.86
CA GLU A 157 -13.40 -10.94 -3.04
C GLU A 157 -13.91 -10.30 -1.75
N LYS A 158 -13.76 -11.01 -0.62
CA LYS A 158 -14.09 -10.47 0.70
C LYS A 158 -13.23 -9.25 1.07
N LEU A 159 -11.98 -9.22 0.64
CA LEU A 159 -11.10 -8.07 0.85
C LEU A 159 -11.46 -6.92 -0.10
N THR A 160 -11.62 -7.18 -1.39
CA THR A 160 -11.80 -6.12 -2.39
C THR A 160 -13.18 -5.47 -2.33
N SER A 161 -14.20 -6.18 -1.87
CA SER A 161 -15.55 -5.64 -1.68
C SER A 161 -15.63 -4.49 -0.66
N VAL A 162 -14.71 -4.43 0.31
CA VAL A 162 -14.66 -3.33 1.30
C VAL A 162 -13.72 -2.19 0.92
N LEU A 163 -12.94 -2.34 -0.16
CA LEU A 163 -11.97 -1.34 -0.59
C LEU A 163 -12.60 -0.43 -1.65
N PRO A 164 -12.94 0.82 -1.32
CA PRO A 164 -13.32 1.78 -2.35
C PRO A 164 -12.11 2.01 -3.26
N SER A 165 -12.33 2.39 -4.51
CA SER A 165 -11.24 2.76 -5.41
C SER A 165 -11.26 4.24 -5.75
N GLU A 166 -12.43 4.86 -5.65
CA GLU A 166 -12.63 6.28 -5.85
C GLU A 166 -12.81 6.99 -4.52
N LEU A 167 -12.43 8.27 -4.51
CA LEU A 167 -12.60 9.18 -3.39
C LEU A 167 -13.13 10.50 -3.94
N ASP A 168 -14.15 11.05 -3.27
CA ASP A 168 -14.76 12.32 -3.64
C ASP A 168 -13.75 13.46 -3.43
N LEU A 169 -13.44 14.18 -4.50
CA LEU A 169 -12.60 15.36 -4.46
C LEU A 169 -13.45 16.58 -4.15
N ALA A 170 -12.94 17.46 -3.27
CA ALA A 170 -13.51 18.77 -3.07
C ALA A 170 -13.48 19.56 -4.39
N ASP A 171 -14.63 20.10 -4.81
CA ASP A 171 -14.66 20.98 -5.97
C ASP A 171 -13.98 22.30 -5.62
N ARG A 172 -13.02 22.70 -6.44
CA ARG A 172 -12.26 23.94 -6.25
C ARG A 172 -12.21 24.71 -7.55
N PRO A 173 -12.80 25.92 -7.61
CA PRO A 173 -12.63 26.79 -8.76
C PRO A 173 -11.15 27.19 -8.82
N PHE A 174 -10.50 26.90 -9.96
CA PHE A 174 -9.09 27.21 -10.28
C PHE A 174 -8.05 26.38 -9.51
N PRO A 175 -7.91 25.08 -9.82
CA PRO A 175 -6.84 24.26 -9.25
C PRO A 175 -5.46 24.74 -9.70
N SER A 176 -4.53 24.87 -8.74
CA SER A 176 -3.12 25.13 -9.03
C SER A 176 -2.49 24.01 -9.87
N SER A 177 -1.34 24.26 -10.51
CA SER A 177 -0.59 23.22 -11.26
C SER A 177 -0.30 21.97 -10.42
N ARG A 178 0.04 22.15 -9.13
CA ARG A 178 0.24 21.04 -8.18
C ARG A 178 -1.06 20.28 -7.89
N SER A 179 -2.18 21.01 -7.78
CA SER A 179 -3.50 20.40 -7.61
C SER A 179 -3.89 19.56 -8.83
N ASN A 180 -3.67 20.07 -10.04
CA ASN A 180 -3.91 19.34 -11.29
C ASN A 180 -3.05 18.09 -11.41
N PHE A 181 -1.77 18.18 -11.02
CA PHE A 181 -0.89 17.02 -10.93
C PHE A 181 -1.47 15.95 -9.99
N TYR A 182 -1.90 16.31 -8.78
CA TYR A 182 -2.49 15.34 -7.85
C TYR A 182 -3.83 14.76 -8.34
N ILE A 183 -4.66 15.54 -9.03
CA ILE A 183 -5.90 15.03 -9.63
C ILE A 183 -5.58 13.98 -10.70
N GLY A 184 -4.63 14.28 -11.60
CA GLY A 184 -4.19 13.33 -12.62
C GLY A 184 -3.56 12.07 -12.00
N PHE A 185 -2.74 12.25 -10.96
CA PHE A 185 -2.10 11.14 -10.27
C PHE A 185 -3.10 10.26 -9.51
N ALA A 186 -4.09 10.87 -8.85
CA ALA A 186 -5.18 10.15 -8.19
C ALA A 186 -5.94 9.26 -9.19
N LYS A 187 -6.28 9.77 -10.38
CA LYS A 187 -6.93 8.98 -11.44
C LYS A 187 -6.10 7.76 -11.86
N ARG A 188 -4.79 7.92 -12.03
CA ARG A 188 -3.88 6.80 -12.35
C ARG A 188 -3.83 5.77 -11.22
N LEU A 189 -3.74 6.23 -9.96
CA LEU A 189 -3.78 5.34 -8.79
C LEU A 189 -5.10 4.59 -8.68
N THR A 190 -6.24 5.24 -8.94
CA THR A 190 -7.56 4.59 -8.98
C THR A 190 -7.59 3.48 -10.03
N ALA A 191 -7.15 3.76 -11.27
CA ALA A 191 -7.10 2.76 -12.33
C ALA A 191 -6.19 1.58 -11.97
N ALA A 192 -5.02 1.85 -11.38
CA ALA A 192 -4.12 0.81 -10.91
C ALA A 192 -4.73 -0.04 -9.78
N ILE A 193 -5.46 0.58 -8.84
CA ILE A 193 -6.16 -0.14 -7.76
C ILE A 193 -7.26 -1.05 -8.34
N GLU A 194 -8.02 -0.58 -9.33
CA GLU A 194 -9.04 -1.42 -10.00
C GLU A 194 -8.42 -2.62 -10.72
N LEU A 195 -7.28 -2.44 -11.39
CA LEU A 195 -6.52 -3.58 -11.93
C LEU A 195 -6.07 -4.54 -10.82
N LEU A 196 -5.50 -4.01 -9.74
CA LEU A 196 -5.04 -4.84 -8.63
C LEU A 196 -6.20 -5.63 -7.99
N LYS A 197 -7.42 -5.07 -7.93
CA LYS A 197 -8.62 -5.77 -7.46
C LYS A 197 -8.99 -6.99 -8.32
N THR A 198 -8.54 -7.06 -9.57
CA THR A 198 -8.68 -8.27 -10.41
C THR A 198 -7.49 -9.24 -10.28
N ARG A 199 -6.55 -8.95 -9.37
CA ARG A 199 -5.27 -9.66 -9.16
C ARG A 199 -4.27 -9.49 -10.30
N VAL A 200 -4.48 -8.48 -11.16
CA VAL A 200 -3.57 -8.11 -12.24
C VAL A 200 -2.80 -6.87 -11.83
N ARG A 201 -1.48 -6.89 -12.03
CA ARG A 201 -0.64 -5.72 -11.77
C ARG A 201 -0.67 -4.79 -12.98
N PRO A 202 -0.56 -3.47 -12.79
CA PRO A 202 -0.31 -2.56 -13.90
C PRO A 202 0.96 -2.95 -14.65
N GLU A 203 1.06 -2.56 -15.92
CA GLU A 203 2.24 -2.79 -16.75
C GLU A 203 3.55 -2.36 -16.04
N PRO A 204 4.70 -2.98 -16.35
CA PRO A 204 5.95 -2.71 -15.64
C PRO A 204 6.32 -1.23 -15.60
N GLN A 205 6.17 -0.54 -16.72
CA GLN A 205 6.45 0.90 -16.82
C GLN A 205 5.53 1.72 -15.91
N GLU A 206 4.24 1.42 -15.89
CA GLU A 206 3.27 2.14 -15.07
C GLU A 206 3.49 1.86 -13.58
N THR A 207 3.73 0.60 -13.21
CA THR A 207 4.02 0.23 -11.82
C THR A 207 5.24 0.96 -11.27
N VAL A 208 6.33 1.02 -12.06
CA VAL A 208 7.56 1.73 -11.68
C VAL A 208 7.31 3.24 -11.62
N SER A 209 6.61 3.80 -12.62
CA SER A 209 6.26 5.23 -12.66
C SER A 209 5.44 5.66 -11.44
N LEU A 210 4.37 4.93 -11.11
CA LEU A 210 3.53 5.21 -9.94
C LEU A 210 4.33 5.18 -8.63
N LYS A 211 5.19 4.18 -8.45
CA LYS A 211 6.02 4.05 -7.24
C LYS A 211 7.08 5.15 -7.14
N ARG A 212 7.70 5.55 -8.26
CA ARG A 212 8.61 6.69 -8.29
C ARG A 212 7.92 8.01 -7.97
N GLU A 213 6.74 8.24 -8.53
CA GLU A 213 5.93 9.43 -8.22
C GLU A 213 5.50 9.47 -6.76
N LEU A 214 5.14 8.33 -6.16
CA LEU A 214 4.80 8.24 -4.75
C LEU A 214 6.02 8.47 -3.85
N LEU A 215 7.14 7.79 -4.11
CA LEU A 215 8.20 7.60 -3.13
C LEU A 215 9.48 8.39 -3.41
N CYS A 216 9.74 8.75 -4.67
CA CYS A 216 11.03 9.29 -5.10
C CYS A 216 10.99 10.77 -5.52
N LYS A 217 9.85 11.30 -5.99
CA LYS A 217 9.75 12.72 -6.40
C LYS A 217 9.53 13.65 -5.21
N LYS A 218 10.18 14.82 -5.20
CA LYS A 218 9.97 15.85 -4.15
C LYS A 218 8.56 16.46 -4.16
N THR A 219 7.89 16.43 -5.32
CA THR A 219 6.52 16.93 -5.50
C THR A 219 5.43 16.03 -4.91
N THR A 220 5.79 14.84 -4.40
CA THR A 220 4.84 13.91 -3.75
C THR A 220 4.24 14.47 -2.47
N HIS A 221 3.32 13.73 -1.86
CA HIS A 221 2.74 14.07 -0.57
C HIS A 221 3.81 13.96 0.54
N PRO A 222 3.94 14.92 1.48
CA PRO A 222 5.00 14.94 2.50
C PRO A 222 5.15 13.66 3.33
N GLN A 223 4.04 12.94 3.55
CA GLN A 223 4.06 11.64 4.26
C GLN A 223 4.86 10.54 3.55
N PHE A 224 5.06 10.63 2.23
CA PHE A 224 5.95 9.73 1.49
C PHE A 224 7.41 10.21 1.48
N LEU A 225 7.67 11.44 1.93
CA LEU A 225 9.03 11.97 2.11
C LEU A 225 9.66 11.55 3.44
N LEU A 226 8.89 11.01 4.38
CA LEU A 226 9.40 10.52 5.67
C LEU A 226 10.44 9.41 5.52
N GLU A 227 11.34 9.31 6.49
CA GLU A 227 12.51 8.43 6.48
C GLU A 227 12.18 6.95 6.28
N ARG A 228 11.01 6.49 6.73
CA ARG A 228 10.55 5.11 6.55
C ARG A 228 10.49 4.64 5.08
N TRP A 229 10.52 5.58 4.13
CA TRP A 229 10.53 5.31 2.69
C TRP A 229 11.92 5.43 2.05
N ASN A 230 12.96 5.79 2.81
CA ASN A 230 14.30 6.03 2.28
C ASN A 230 14.91 4.81 1.59
N ASP A 231 14.65 3.61 2.11
CA ASP A 231 15.10 2.38 1.49
C ASP A 231 14.48 2.15 0.10
N TRP A 232 13.23 2.54 -0.11
CA TRP A 232 12.59 2.46 -1.42
C TRP A 232 13.27 3.40 -2.41
N ARG A 233 13.62 4.61 -1.96
CA ARG A 233 14.38 5.58 -2.76
C ARG A 233 15.79 5.08 -3.07
N LYS A 234 16.47 4.49 -2.09
CA LYS A 234 17.79 3.88 -2.28
C LYS A 234 17.73 2.79 -3.34
N GLN A 235 16.76 1.89 -3.23
CA GLN A 235 16.56 0.82 -4.19
C GLN A 235 16.28 1.33 -5.62
N ASP A 236 15.51 2.40 -5.77
CA ASP A 236 15.27 3.02 -7.08
C ASP A 236 16.55 3.60 -7.67
N ARG A 237 17.36 4.30 -6.86
CA ARG A 237 18.67 4.83 -7.28
C ARG A 237 19.63 3.72 -7.71
N ASP A 238 19.71 2.64 -6.93
CA ASP A 238 20.56 1.49 -7.23
C ASP A 238 20.14 0.81 -8.56
N ALA A 239 18.87 0.95 -8.97
CA ALA A 239 18.33 0.46 -10.24
C ALA A 239 18.45 1.47 -11.40
N GLY A 240 19.16 2.59 -11.21
CA GLY A 240 19.35 3.65 -12.21
C GLY A 240 18.22 4.68 -12.27
N GLY A 241 17.47 4.87 -11.18
CA GLY A 241 16.52 5.96 -11.01
C GLY A 241 17.20 7.34 -10.93
N TYR A 242 16.51 8.38 -11.40
CA TYR A 242 17.04 9.75 -11.43
C TYR A 242 17.09 10.36 -10.02
N GLN A 243 18.13 11.16 -9.76
CA GLN A 243 18.31 11.90 -8.51
C GLN A 243 17.95 13.37 -8.77
N GLU A 244 16.89 13.88 -8.15
CA GLU A 244 16.69 15.34 -8.06
C GLU A 244 17.64 15.85 -6.97
N ASP A 245 18.75 16.49 -7.37
CA ASP A 245 19.80 16.97 -6.47
C ASP A 245 19.23 17.80 -5.32
N TYR A 246 19.76 17.55 -4.11
CA TYR A 246 19.24 18.09 -2.84
C TYR A 246 19.56 19.59 -2.63
N GLU A 247 20.42 20.20 -3.45
CA GLU A 247 21.05 21.49 -3.14
C GLU A 247 20.25 22.74 -3.59
N ASP A 248 19.28 22.62 -4.51
CA ASP A 248 18.71 23.82 -5.18
C ASP A 248 17.43 24.43 -4.57
N TYR A 249 16.97 24.00 -3.39
CA TYR A 249 15.69 24.49 -2.82
C TYR A 249 15.74 24.87 -1.34
N LEU A 250 16.94 25.06 -0.77
CA LEU A 250 17.11 25.73 0.55
C LEU A 250 17.46 27.21 0.42
N SER A 251 17.43 27.74 -0.81
CA SER A 251 17.48 29.17 -1.12
C SER A 251 16.13 29.55 -1.73
N ASP A 252 15.15 29.83 -0.88
CA ASP A 252 14.07 30.82 -1.06
C ASP A 252 13.12 30.81 0.14
#